data_AF-A0A373DE27-F1
#
_entry.id   AF-A0A373DE27-F1
#
_cell.length_a   1.000
_cell.length_b   1.000
_cell.length_c   1.000
_cell.angle_alpha   90.00
_cell.angle_beta   90.00
_cell.angle_gamma   90.00
#
_symmetry.space_group_name_H-M   'P 1'
#
loop_
_entity.id
_entity.type
_entity.pdbx_description
1 polymer ?
#
loop_
_entity_poly.entity_id
_entity_poly.type
_entity_poly.pdbx_seq_one_letter_code
_entity_poly.pdbx_strand_id
1 'polypeptide(L)'
;MTAPAGSPPYAVSTIRQRLAGIVDRHLREGHLDPTGHLGVVNLVRGSQKQHPRRPTRKKPLLLDDVAKIIRAMDHRAFPAGVAAARDTVAIWLGFAGAMHRSEATGLALDNLELHSQDGVVIHVGRSKADQENVLPDVVVLLYDHRPSTCAPCAVLRWVSFVKAARPANRTRVTDVDRLLTRQEQELS
;
A
#
# COMPACT_ATOMS: atom_id res chain seq x y z
N MET A 1 19.63 13.44 -21.98
CA MET A 1 20.80 12.92 -21.26
C MET A 1 21.16 11.56 -21.86
N THR A 2 21.96 11.57 -22.92
CA THR A 2 22.42 10.38 -23.64
C THR A 2 23.45 9.67 -22.77
N ALA A 3 23.26 8.37 -22.51
CA ALA A 3 24.21 7.59 -21.73
C ALA A 3 25.59 7.58 -22.42
N PRO A 4 26.71 7.60 -21.67
CA PRO A 4 28.04 7.56 -22.26
C PRO A 4 28.23 6.30 -23.10
N ALA A 5 28.97 6.41 -24.21
CA ALA A 5 29.25 5.31 -25.13
C ALA A 5 29.77 4.08 -24.35
N GLY A 6 29.04 2.97 -24.43
CA GLY A 6 29.36 1.70 -23.74
C GLY A 6 28.46 1.34 -22.56
N SER A 7 27.53 2.20 -22.12
CA SER A 7 26.52 1.81 -21.12
C SER A 7 25.35 1.06 -21.76
N PRO A 8 24.90 -0.08 -21.19
CA PRO A 8 23.77 -0.82 -21.74
C PRO A 8 22.51 0.07 -21.72
N PRO A 9 21.70 0.09 -22.80
CA PRO A 9 20.56 0.99 -22.91
C PRO A 9 19.44 0.65 -21.91
N TYR A 10 19.44 -0.56 -21.36
CA TYR A 10 18.44 -1.02 -20.40
C TYR A 10 19.09 -1.72 -19.20
N ALA A 11 18.47 -1.56 -18.03
CA ALA A 11 18.84 -2.33 -16.85
C ALA A 11 18.42 -3.80 -17.01
N VAL A 12 19.14 -4.71 -16.34
CA VAL A 12 18.82 -6.15 -16.33
C VAL A 12 17.39 -6.41 -15.83
N SER A 13 16.89 -5.63 -14.87
CA SER A 13 15.50 -5.70 -14.40
C SER A 13 14.50 -5.41 -15.52
N THR A 14 14.77 -4.40 -16.35
CA THR A 14 13.93 -4.05 -17.51
C THR A 14 13.94 -5.17 -18.54
N ILE A 15 15.10 -5.77 -18.82
CA ILE A 15 15.21 -6.91 -19.75
C ILE A 15 14.39 -8.09 -19.21
N ARG A 16 14.54 -8.45 -17.93
CA ARG A 16 13.77 -9.53 -17.30
C ARG A 16 12.26 -9.27 -17.35
N GLN A 17 11.82 -8.05 -17.09
CA GLN A 17 10.40 -7.69 -17.16
C GLN A 17 9.84 -7.86 -18.59
N ARG A 18 10.62 -7.47 -19.62
CA ARG A 18 10.23 -7.67 -21.02
C ARG A 18 10.17 -9.16 -21.39
N LEU A 19 11.15 -9.94 -20.97
CA LEU A 19 11.16 -11.39 -21.19
C LEU A 19 9.94 -12.06 -20.54
N ALA A 20 9.60 -11.69 -19.31
CA ALA A 20 8.39 -12.20 -18.64
C ALA A 20 7.11 -11.89 -19.44
N GLY A 21 7.01 -10.71 -20.06
CA GLY A 21 5.89 -10.38 -20.95
C GLY A 21 5.87 -11.21 -22.24
N ILE A 22 7.03 -11.53 -22.80
CA ILE A 22 7.16 -12.42 -23.97
C ILE A 22 6.70 -13.83 -23.61
N VAL A 23 7.15 -14.36 -22.45
CA VAL A 23 6.73 -15.66 -21.90
C VAL A 23 5.21 -15.70 -21.74
N ASP A 24 4.64 -14.74 -21.01
CA ASP A 24 3.20 -14.69 -20.72
C ASP A 24 2.38 -14.68 -22.02
N ARG A 25 2.77 -13.87 -23.01
CA ARG A 25 2.08 -13.84 -24.31
C ARG A 25 2.16 -15.18 -25.05
N HIS A 26 3.35 -15.77 -25.16
CA HIS A 26 3.53 -17.05 -25.86
C HIS A 26 2.72 -18.16 -25.20
N LEU A 27 2.80 -18.29 -23.88
CA LEU A 27 2.09 -19.32 -23.14
C LEU A 27 0.57 -19.15 -23.24
N ARG A 28 0.04 -17.92 -23.19
CA ARG A 28 -1.40 -17.65 -23.38
C ARG A 28 -1.90 -17.99 -24.78
N GLU A 29 -1.04 -17.90 -25.79
CA GLU A 29 -1.35 -18.27 -27.18
C GLU A 29 -1.09 -19.77 -27.47
N GLY A 30 -0.65 -20.55 -26.48
CA GLY A 30 -0.33 -21.96 -26.64
C GLY A 30 1.01 -22.23 -27.34
N HIS A 31 1.86 -21.21 -27.46
CA HIS A 31 3.21 -21.33 -28.00
C HIS A 31 4.22 -21.71 -26.92
N LEU A 32 5.33 -22.33 -27.33
CA LEU A 32 6.46 -22.62 -26.45
C LEU A 32 7.16 -21.31 -25.99
N ASP A 33 7.78 -21.35 -24.82
CA ASP A 33 8.56 -20.23 -24.30
C ASP A 33 9.88 -20.04 -25.10
N PRO A 34 10.04 -18.94 -25.85
CA PRO A 34 11.26 -18.66 -26.61
C PRO A 34 12.41 -18.14 -25.72
N THR A 35 12.11 -17.67 -24.51
CA THR A 35 13.08 -17.03 -23.61
C THR A 35 13.90 -18.04 -22.80
N GLY A 36 13.41 -19.27 -22.68
CA GLY A 36 14.13 -20.40 -22.09
C GLY A 36 15.33 -20.89 -22.92
N HIS A 37 15.47 -20.44 -24.17
CA HIS A 37 16.59 -20.80 -25.02
C HIS A 37 17.94 -20.39 -24.39
N LEU A 38 18.93 -21.30 -24.41
CA LEU A 38 20.24 -21.11 -23.77
C LEU A 38 20.92 -19.81 -24.19
N GLY A 39 20.78 -19.39 -25.45
CA GLY A 39 21.33 -18.12 -25.95
C GLY A 39 20.77 -16.90 -25.22
N VAL A 40 19.46 -16.88 -24.94
CA VAL A 40 18.80 -15.78 -24.22
C VAL A 40 19.24 -15.78 -22.75
N VAL A 41 19.25 -16.95 -22.11
CA VAL A 41 19.68 -17.10 -20.71
C VAL A 41 21.13 -16.67 -20.53
N ASN A 42 22.02 -17.09 -21.42
CA ASN A 42 23.44 -16.74 -21.37
C ASN A 42 23.68 -15.26 -21.65
N LEU A 43 22.94 -14.65 -22.57
CA LEU A 43 22.99 -13.20 -22.83
C LEU A 43 22.62 -12.41 -21.57
N VAL A 44 21.49 -12.74 -20.91
CA VAL A 44 21.03 -12.04 -19.70
C VAL A 44 22.03 -12.23 -18.55
N ARG A 45 22.56 -13.45 -18.37
CA ARG A 45 23.60 -13.73 -17.37
C ARG A 45 24.89 -12.95 -17.65
N GLY A 46 25.32 -12.90 -18.92
CA GLY A 46 26.50 -12.13 -19.35
C GLY A 46 26.34 -10.64 -19.08
N SER A 47 25.19 -10.07 -19.45
CA SER A 47 24.85 -8.67 -19.18
C SER A 47 24.90 -8.33 -17.69
N GLN A 48 24.38 -9.22 -16.83
CA GLN A 48 24.43 -9.05 -15.37
C GLN A 48 25.87 -9.08 -14.82
N LYS A 49 26.74 -9.96 -15.37
CA LYS A 49 28.15 -10.05 -14.96
C LYS A 49 28.96 -8.84 -15.41
N GLN A 50 28.72 -8.35 -16.62
CA GLN A 50 29.44 -7.20 -17.18
C GLN A 50 29.01 -5.88 -16.54
N HIS A 51 27.75 -5.78 -16.08
CA HIS A 51 27.18 -4.55 -15.51
C HIS A 51 26.50 -4.82 -14.17
N PRO A 52 27.26 -5.18 -13.12
CA PRO A 52 26.70 -5.39 -11.79
C PRO A 52 26.15 -4.07 -11.24
N ARG A 53 24.84 -3.89 -11.34
CA ARG A 53 24.16 -2.71 -10.82
C ARG A 53 23.60 -3.02 -9.44
N ARG A 54 24.22 -2.46 -8.39
CA ARG A 54 23.65 -2.50 -7.04
C ARG A 54 22.37 -1.66 -7.02
N PRO A 55 21.21 -2.17 -6.58
CA PRO A 55 20.02 -1.37 -6.43
C PRO A 55 20.32 -0.18 -5.52
N THR A 56 20.09 1.04 -6.00
CA THR A 56 20.18 2.23 -5.16
C THR A 56 19.05 2.17 -4.15
N ARG A 57 19.36 1.78 -2.91
CA ARG A 57 18.39 1.81 -1.82
C ARG A 57 18.15 3.26 -1.42
N LYS A 58 16.88 3.67 -1.39
CA LYS A 58 16.49 4.95 -0.78
C LYS A 58 16.59 4.79 0.75
N LYS A 59 16.82 5.91 1.45
CA LYS A 59 16.71 5.92 2.92
C LYS A 59 15.29 5.47 3.29
N PRO A 60 15.12 4.57 4.27
CA PRO A 60 13.80 4.16 4.70
C PRO A 60 13.06 5.37 5.26
N LEU A 61 11.74 5.41 5.05
CA LEU A 61 10.88 6.36 5.73
C LEU A 61 10.77 5.91 7.19
N LEU A 62 10.97 6.82 8.14
CA LEU A 62 10.82 6.53 9.57
C LEU A 62 9.47 7.03 10.09
N LEU A 63 9.07 6.56 11.28
CA LEU A 63 7.85 7.00 11.95
C LEU A 63 7.78 8.53 12.10
N ASP A 64 8.90 9.14 12.47
CA ASP A 64 9.00 10.60 12.61
C ASP A 64 8.86 11.34 11.27
N ASP A 65 9.30 10.73 10.17
CA ASP A 65 9.14 11.32 8.84
C ASP A 65 7.68 11.27 8.41
N VAL A 66 6.99 10.16 8.66
CA VAL A 66 5.54 10.02 8.45
C VAL A 66 4.78 11.07 9.26
N ALA A 67 5.10 11.19 10.55
CA ALA A 67 4.45 12.18 11.42
C ALA A 67 4.70 13.62 10.94
N LYS A 68 5.90 13.95 10.43
CA LYS A 68 6.19 15.26 9.83
C LYS A 68 5.37 15.50 8.56
N ILE A 69 5.28 14.51 7.67
CA ILE A 69 4.48 14.60 6.44
C ILE A 69 3.01 14.88 6.77
N ILE A 70 2.42 14.11 7.69
CA ILE A 70 1.02 14.27 8.10
C ILE A 70 0.77 15.63 8.74
N ARG A 71 1.67 16.11 9.60
CA ARG A 71 1.56 17.44 10.24
C ARG A 71 1.66 18.59 9.24
N ALA A 72 2.32 18.41 8.11
CA ALA A 72 2.44 19.42 7.07
C ALA A 72 1.18 19.56 6.20
N MET A 73 0.24 18.61 6.30
CA MET A 73 -1.03 18.67 5.57
C MET A 73 -2.01 19.63 6.24
N ASP A 74 -2.87 20.28 5.45
CA ASP A 74 -3.94 21.14 5.97
C ASP A 74 -5.16 20.30 6.37
N HIS A 75 -5.34 20.08 7.68
CA HIS A 75 -6.48 19.38 8.26
C HIS A 75 -7.63 20.30 8.68
N ARG A 76 -7.51 21.63 8.52
CA ARG A 76 -8.34 22.61 9.25
C ARG A 76 -9.63 22.99 8.52
N ALA A 77 -9.61 23.05 7.19
CA ALA A 77 -10.70 23.63 6.42
C ALA A 77 -11.21 22.69 5.33
N PHE A 78 -12.52 22.65 5.13
CA PHE A 78 -13.10 21.99 3.98
C PHE A 78 -12.75 22.75 2.67
N PRO A 79 -12.40 22.06 1.56
CA PRO A 79 -12.31 20.61 1.39
C PRO A 79 -10.94 20.01 1.72
N ALA A 80 -9.91 20.84 1.91
CA ALA A 80 -8.52 20.42 2.11
C ALA A 80 -8.36 19.42 3.28
N GLY A 81 -9.05 19.64 4.40
CA GLY A 81 -9.01 18.80 5.58
C GLY A 81 -9.56 17.38 5.35
N VAL A 82 -10.56 17.24 4.48
CA VAL A 82 -11.08 15.91 4.11
C VAL A 82 -10.07 15.17 3.23
N ALA A 83 -9.45 15.87 2.28
CA ALA A 83 -8.38 15.30 1.45
C ALA A 83 -7.16 14.92 2.31
N ALA A 84 -6.75 15.76 3.25
CA ALA A 84 -5.66 15.50 4.18
C ALA A 84 -5.96 14.29 5.08
N ALA A 85 -7.19 14.15 5.57
CA ALA A 85 -7.61 12.97 6.35
C ALA A 85 -7.56 11.68 5.53
N ARG A 86 -8.03 11.71 4.27
CA ARG A 86 -7.92 10.59 3.33
C ARG A 86 -6.47 10.18 3.10
N ASP A 87 -5.62 11.17 2.79
CA ASP A 87 -4.22 10.93 2.44
C ASP A 87 -3.42 10.47 3.67
N THR A 88 -3.79 10.94 4.86
CA THR A 88 -3.24 10.46 6.13
C THR A 88 -3.52 8.97 6.33
N VAL A 89 -4.74 8.51 6.06
CA VAL A 89 -5.05 7.07 6.12
C VAL A 89 -4.25 6.30 5.08
N ALA A 90 -4.18 6.77 3.84
CA ALA A 90 -3.41 6.10 2.79
C ALA A 90 -1.92 5.94 3.17
N ILE A 91 -1.34 6.96 3.80
CA ILE A 91 0.05 6.90 4.30
C ILE A 91 0.18 5.86 5.41
N TRP A 92 -0.73 5.85 6.39
CA TRP A 92 -0.67 4.86 7.49
C TRP A 92 -0.87 3.43 7.01
N LEU A 93 -1.79 3.19 6.07
CA LEU A 93 -2.01 1.85 5.49
C LEU A 93 -0.75 1.33 4.79
N GLY A 94 -0.06 2.19 4.04
CA GLY A 94 1.21 1.82 3.40
C GLY A 94 2.38 1.68 4.38
N PHE A 95 2.43 2.51 5.41
CA PHE A 95 3.55 2.53 6.36
C PHE A 95 3.43 1.48 7.48
N ALA A 96 2.32 1.49 8.22
CA ALA A 96 2.10 0.57 9.34
C ALA A 96 1.49 -0.76 8.88
N GLY A 97 0.63 -0.72 7.86
CA GLY A 97 -0.02 -1.91 7.32
C GLY A 97 0.77 -2.63 6.22
N ALA A 98 1.90 -2.06 5.77
CA ALA A 98 2.69 -2.55 4.64
C ALA A 98 1.87 -2.80 3.35
N MET A 99 0.71 -2.14 3.21
CA MET A 99 -0.20 -2.38 2.10
C MET A 99 0.34 -1.79 0.80
N HIS A 100 0.18 -2.54 -0.28
CA HIS A 100 0.39 -2.03 -1.62
C HIS A 100 -0.70 -1.03 -2.00
N ARG A 101 -0.38 -0.15 -2.97
CA ARG A 101 -1.33 0.84 -3.49
C ARG A 101 -2.67 0.21 -3.90
N SER A 102 -2.63 -0.90 -4.64
CA SER A 102 -3.84 -1.58 -5.14
C SER A 102 -4.73 -2.08 -4.01
N GLU A 103 -4.13 -2.57 -2.92
CA GLU A 103 -4.82 -3.05 -1.73
C GLU A 103 -5.47 -1.90 -0.99
N ALA A 104 -4.72 -0.81 -0.74
CA ALA A 104 -5.25 0.38 -0.08
C ALA A 104 -6.37 1.06 -0.89
N THR A 105 -6.26 1.10 -2.23
CA THR A 105 -7.32 1.69 -3.08
C THR A 105 -8.54 0.80 -3.24
N GLY A 106 -8.41 -0.52 -3.04
CA GLY A 106 -9.50 -1.48 -3.14
C GLY A 106 -10.29 -1.65 -1.83
N LEU A 107 -9.88 -0.96 -0.77
CA LEU A 107 -10.45 -1.11 0.57
C LEU A 107 -11.88 -0.53 0.65
N ALA A 108 -12.82 -1.36 1.10
CA ALA A 108 -14.18 -0.96 1.46
C ALA A 108 -14.38 -0.98 2.98
N LEU A 109 -15.46 -0.36 3.47
CA LEU A 109 -15.79 -0.38 4.90
C LEU A 109 -16.05 -1.81 5.41
N ASP A 110 -16.58 -2.68 4.57
CA ASP A 110 -16.87 -4.09 4.92
C ASP A 110 -15.60 -4.92 5.11
N ASN A 111 -14.43 -4.41 4.71
CA ASN A 111 -13.14 -5.03 4.96
C ASN A 111 -12.55 -4.67 6.33
N LEU A 112 -13.18 -3.76 7.08
CA LEU A 112 -12.67 -3.26 8.35
C LEU A 112 -13.41 -3.91 9.52
N GLU A 113 -12.66 -4.53 10.40
CA GLU A 113 -13.13 -5.03 11.68
C GLU A 113 -12.46 -4.22 12.80
N LEU A 114 -13.29 -3.57 13.62
CA LEU A 114 -12.82 -2.66 14.66
C LEU A 114 -12.86 -3.38 16.00
N HIS A 115 -11.70 -3.49 16.65
CA HIS A 115 -11.58 -4.03 17.98
C HIS A 115 -11.30 -2.89 18.95
N SER A 116 -12.11 -2.80 20.01
CA SER A 116 -12.03 -1.68 20.97
C SER A 116 -10.70 -1.60 21.72
N GLN A 117 -9.98 -2.72 21.86
CA GLN A 117 -8.70 -2.79 22.58
C GLN A 117 -7.53 -3.14 21.67
N ASP A 118 -7.77 -3.93 20.61
CA ASP A 118 -6.69 -4.49 19.79
C ASP A 118 -6.39 -3.65 18.54
N GLY A 119 -7.27 -2.71 18.15
CA GLY A 119 -7.05 -1.83 17.00
C GLY A 119 -7.99 -2.11 15.83
N VAL A 120 -7.45 -2.08 14.61
CA VAL A 120 -8.22 -2.34 13.39
C VAL A 120 -7.64 -3.55 12.67
N VAL A 121 -8.48 -4.55 12.44
CA VAL A 121 -8.20 -5.69 11.58
C VAL A 121 -8.73 -5.36 10.19
N ILE A 122 -7.85 -5.46 9.19
CA ILE A 122 -8.13 -5.15 7.79
C ILE A 122 -8.04 -6.45 7.02
N HIS A 123 -9.16 -6.87 6.46
CA HIS A 123 -9.25 -8.01 5.56
C HIS A 123 -8.86 -7.56 4.16
N VAL A 124 -7.57 -7.67 3.84
CA VAL A 124 -7.05 -7.41 2.51
C VAL A 124 -7.52 -8.56 1.62
N GLY A 125 -8.29 -8.25 0.58
CA GLY A 125 -8.81 -9.25 -0.35
C GLY A 125 -7.67 -9.89 -1.16
N ARG A 126 -7.82 -9.99 -2.48
CA ARG A 126 -6.72 -10.46 -3.35
C ARG A 126 -5.53 -9.49 -3.21
N SER A 127 -4.54 -9.88 -2.42
CA SER A 127 -3.30 -9.15 -2.26
C SER A 127 -2.35 -9.54 -3.39
N LYS A 128 -1.35 -8.71 -3.64
CA LYS A 128 -0.29 -9.08 -4.59
C LYS A 128 0.77 -9.99 -3.94
N ALA A 129 0.79 -10.05 -2.60
CA ALA A 129 1.76 -10.81 -1.82
C ALA A 129 1.45 -12.31 -1.85
N ASP A 130 0.17 -12.69 -1.86
CA ASP A 130 -0.28 -14.06 -2.07
C ASP A 130 -0.83 -14.24 -3.50
N GLN A 131 0.05 -14.58 -4.45
CA GLN A 131 -0.33 -14.84 -5.83
C GLN A 131 -1.25 -16.07 -5.98
N GLU A 132 -1.23 -16.99 -5.02
CA GLU A 132 -2.06 -18.21 -5.00
C GLU A 132 -3.38 -18.00 -4.23
N ASN A 133 -3.47 -16.94 -3.43
CA ASN A 133 -4.67 -16.49 -2.69
C ASN A 133 -5.26 -17.64 -1.84
N VAL A 134 -4.41 -18.33 -1.09
CA VAL A 134 -4.76 -19.49 -0.26
C VAL A 134 -5.51 -19.06 1.00
N LEU A 135 -5.21 -17.86 1.53
CA LEU A 135 -5.94 -17.22 2.62
C LEU A 135 -6.05 -15.71 2.37
N PRO A 136 -7.11 -15.03 2.84
CA PRO A 136 -7.15 -13.56 2.79
C PRO A 136 -6.03 -12.99 3.65
N ASP A 137 -5.26 -12.06 3.09
CA ASP A 137 -4.21 -11.38 3.85
C ASP A 137 -4.86 -10.48 4.90
N VAL A 138 -4.49 -10.66 6.16
CA VAL A 138 -5.00 -9.84 7.27
C VAL A 138 -3.92 -8.88 7.71
N VAL A 139 -4.25 -7.58 7.68
CA VAL A 139 -3.40 -6.52 8.23
C VAL A 139 -3.99 -6.07 9.55
N VAL A 140 -3.19 -6.14 10.62
CA VAL A 140 -3.60 -5.67 11.94
C VAL A 140 -2.88 -4.37 12.25
N LEU A 141 -3.66 -3.30 12.48
CA LEU A 141 -3.17 -2.02 12.94
C LEU A 141 -3.46 -1.89 14.44
N LEU A 142 -2.40 -1.87 15.26
CA LEU A 142 -2.53 -1.71 16.70
C LEU A 142 -2.65 -0.24 17.09
N TYR A 143 -3.36 0.04 18.18
CA TYR A 143 -3.42 1.39 18.74
C TYR A 143 -2.05 1.85 19.22
N ASP A 144 -1.81 3.15 19.09
CA ASP A 144 -0.69 3.84 19.73
C ASP A 144 -1.27 4.85 20.73
N HIS A 145 -0.55 5.09 21.83
CA HIS A 145 -0.94 6.04 22.87
C HIS A 145 -0.96 7.49 22.38
N ARG A 146 -0.30 7.79 21.25
CA ARG A 146 -0.27 9.13 20.65
C ARG A 146 -1.23 9.20 19.46
N PRO A 147 -2.30 10.03 19.52
CA PRO A 147 -3.27 10.15 18.42
C PRO A 147 -2.67 10.62 17.09
N SER A 148 -1.52 11.30 17.12
CA SER A 148 -0.82 11.79 15.92
C SER A 148 -0.01 10.71 15.19
N THR A 149 0.32 9.60 15.87
CA THR A 149 1.03 8.43 15.30
C THR A 149 0.20 7.15 15.30
N CYS A 150 -1.04 7.22 15.80
CA CYS A 150 -1.99 6.12 15.85
C CYS A 150 -2.64 5.87 14.48
N ALA A 151 -2.21 4.82 13.78
CA ALA A 151 -2.78 4.40 12.51
C ALA A 151 -4.28 4.03 12.60
N PRO A 152 -4.74 3.24 13.60
CA PRO A 152 -6.17 3.03 13.84
C PRO A 152 -6.99 4.32 13.98
N CYS A 153 -6.46 5.31 14.71
CA CYS A 153 -7.14 6.56 14.97
C CYS A 153 -7.34 7.36 13.66
N ALA A 154 -6.37 7.31 12.75
CA ALA A 154 -6.53 7.89 11.42
C ALA A 154 -7.63 7.19 10.62
N VAL A 155 -7.66 5.85 10.62
CA VAL A 155 -8.72 5.06 9.96
C VAL A 155 -10.09 5.43 10.49
N LEU A 156 -10.27 5.45 11.82
CA LEU A 156 -11.52 5.82 12.47
C LEU A 156 -11.98 7.23 12.08
N ARG A 157 -11.06 8.22 12.08
CA ARG A 157 -11.37 9.60 11.66
C ARG A 157 -11.85 9.66 10.21
N TRP A 158 -11.23 8.91 9.31
CA TRP A 158 -11.66 8.84 7.92
C TRP A 158 -13.03 8.17 7.76
N VAL A 159 -13.29 7.08 8.49
CA VAL A 159 -14.61 6.43 8.51
C VAL A 159 -15.70 7.42 8.94
N SER A 160 -15.43 8.27 9.93
CA SER A 160 -16.38 9.33 10.34
C SER A 160 -16.70 10.30 9.20
N PHE A 161 -15.69 10.74 8.43
CA PHE A 161 -15.94 11.59 7.25
C PHE A 161 -16.74 10.87 6.16
N VAL A 162 -16.42 9.61 5.85
CA VAL A 162 -17.14 8.81 4.85
C VAL A 162 -18.61 8.61 5.25
N LYS A 163 -18.87 8.36 6.54
CA LYS A 163 -20.23 8.25 7.07
C LYS A 163 -21.00 9.56 6.97
N ALA A 164 -20.40 10.68 7.41
CA ALA A 164 -21.04 11.99 7.34
C ALA A 164 -21.37 12.41 5.90
N ALA A 165 -20.57 11.97 4.92
CA ALA A 165 -20.81 12.23 3.51
C ALA A 165 -21.88 11.32 2.86
N ARG A 166 -22.28 10.22 3.50
CA ARG A 166 -23.29 9.28 2.94
C ARG A 166 -24.68 9.59 3.54
N PRO A 167 -25.71 9.86 2.72
CA PRO A 167 -27.08 9.97 3.22
C PRO A 167 -27.54 8.65 3.84
N ALA A 168 -28.32 8.74 4.92
CA ALA A 168 -28.61 7.73 5.94
C ALA A 168 -29.37 6.45 5.49
N ASN A 169 -29.15 5.90 4.30
CA ASN A 169 -29.90 4.75 3.81
C ASN A 169 -29.10 3.46 3.61
N ARG A 170 -28.01 3.27 4.35
CA ARG A 170 -27.40 1.95 4.60
C ARG A 170 -26.28 2.15 5.60
N THR A 171 -26.42 1.63 6.81
CA THR A 171 -25.56 0.61 7.45
C THR A 171 -25.84 0.60 8.96
N ARG A 172 -26.11 -0.57 9.54
CA ARG A 172 -26.09 -0.79 10.99
C ARG A 172 -24.64 -0.67 11.46
N VAL A 173 -24.31 0.36 12.24
CA VAL A 173 -22.99 0.46 12.87
C VAL A 173 -23.19 0.90 14.32
N THR A 174 -23.36 -0.07 15.22
CA THR A 174 -23.55 0.20 16.65
C THR A 174 -22.25 0.27 17.46
N ASP A 175 -21.08 -0.04 16.85
CA ASP A 175 -19.80 -0.01 17.58
C ASP A 175 -18.93 1.24 17.34
N VAL A 176 -18.96 1.85 16.16
CA VAL A 176 -18.16 3.06 15.89
C VAL A 176 -18.60 4.24 16.75
N ASP A 177 -19.91 4.42 16.95
CA ASP A 177 -20.43 5.54 17.75
C ASP A 177 -20.02 5.40 19.22
N ARG A 178 -19.95 4.17 19.74
CA ARG A 178 -19.47 3.90 21.11
C ARG A 178 -17.98 4.17 21.29
N LEU A 179 -17.17 3.95 20.25
CA LEU A 179 -15.73 4.17 20.28
C LEU A 179 -15.35 5.65 20.16
N LEU A 180 -16.07 6.40 19.30
CA LEU A 180 -15.88 7.86 19.19
C LEU A 180 -16.25 8.56 20.50
N THR A 181 -17.35 8.15 21.13
CA THR A 181 -17.81 8.72 22.41
C THR A 181 -16.81 8.49 23.56
N ARG A 182 -16.04 7.40 23.55
CA ARG A 182 -15.01 7.15 24.58
C ARG A 182 -13.73 7.95 24.39
N GLN A 183 -13.28 8.18 23.15
CA GLN A 183 -12.11 9.02 22.92
C GLN A 183 -12.34 10.49 23.32
N GLU A 184 -13.57 10.99 23.18
CA GLU A 184 -13.92 12.34 23.65
C GLU A 184 -13.94 12.44 25.19
N GLN A 185 -14.20 11.33 25.90
CA GLN A 185 -14.20 11.28 27.37
C GLN A 185 -12.81 11.11 28.00
N GLU A 186 -11.83 10.56 27.29
CA GLU A 186 -10.44 10.39 27.78
C GLU A 186 -9.52 11.59 27.48
N LEU A 187 -10.00 12.57 26.68
CA LEU A 187 -9.29 13.80 26.30
C LEU A 187 -9.77 15.06 27.06
N SER A 188 -10.67 14.89 28.05
CA SER A 188 -11.16 15.95 28.94
C SER A 188 -10.72 15.71 30.39
#